data_AF-A0AA38UWF4-F1
#
_entry.id   AF-A0AA38UWF4-F1
#
_cell.length_a   1.000
_cell.length_b   1.000
_cell.length_c   1.000
_cell.angle_alpha   90.00
_cell.angle_beta   90.00
_cell.angle_gamma   90.00
#
_symmetry.space_group_name_H-M   'P 1'
#
loop_
_entity.id
_entity.type
_entity.pdbx_description
1 polymer ?
#
loop_
_entity_poly.entity_id
_entity_poly.type
_entity_poly.pdbx_seq_one_letter_code
_entity_poly.pdbx_strand_id
1 'polypeptide(L)'
;MQLYHPLLPWFVNVRASTSSGITVGDLLQQLCANLEANIVPTDYNNNVISAEDREQIANAYHLRVSESPKSLARGVRKIDFLGPQVLFRGLTRTREGWFIKTTSLY
;
A
#
# COMPACT_ATOMS: atom_id res chain seq x y z
N MET A 1 4.03 14.38 -6.48
CA MET A 1 3.03 13.56 -7.19
C MET A 1 2.23 12.77 -6.18
N GLN A 2 0.90 12.89 -6.20
CA GLN A 2 0.02 12.17 -5.28
C GLN A 2 -0.55 10.93 -5.96
N LEU A 3 -0.34 9.77 -5.34
CA LEU A 3 -0.85 8.48 -5.78
C LEU A 3 -2.01 8.04 -4.88
N TYR A 4 -2.98 7.34 -5.46
CA TYR A 4 -4.09 6.74 -4.72
C TYR A 4 -4.44 5.35 -5.25
N HIS A 5 -5.00 4.53 -4.35
CA HIS A 5 -5.49 3.19 -4.64
C HIS A 5 -6.79 2.98 -3.85
N PRO A 6 -7.82 2.35 -4.41
CA PRO A 6 -9.14 2.25 -3.76
C PRO A 6 -9.11 1.46 -2.44
N LEU A 7 -8.18 0.51 -2.30
CA LEU A 7 -8.00 -0.26 -1.08
C LEU A 7 -7.08 0.40 -0.03
N LEU A 8 -6.43 1.52 -0.37
CA LEU A 8 -5.58 2.23 0.59
C LEU A 8 -6.34 3.44 1.14
N PRO A 9 -6.53 3.55 2.46
CA PRO A 9 -7.24 4.69 3.05
C PRO A 9 -6.40 5.98 3.07
N TRP A 10 -5.16 5.95 2.55
CA TRP A 10 -4.26 7.10 2.46
C TRP A 10 -3.69 7.28 1.05
N PHE A 11 -3.25 8.50 0.79
CA PHE A 11 -2.46 8.83 -0.40
C PHE A 11 -0.98 8.52 -0.19
N VAL A 12 -0.28 8.18 -1.27
CA VAL A 12 1.20 8.13 -1.29
C VAL A 12 1.71 9.37 -2.01
N ASN A 13 2.47 10.20 -1.30
CA ASN A 13 3.04 11.42 -1.86
C ASN A 13 4.49 11.18 -2.28
N VAL A 14 4.72 11.06 -3.59
CA VAL A 14 6.05 10.92 -4.17
C VAL A 14 6.66 12.30 -4.42
N ARG A 15 7.89 12.50 -3.94
CA ARG A 15 8.68 13.72 -4.15
C ARG A 15 9.90 13.42 -5.00
N ALA A 16 10.37 14.42 -5.74
CA ALA A 16 11.62 14.29 -6.48
C ALA A 16 12.79 14.20 -5.50
N SER A 17 13.72 13.26 -5.69
CA SER A 17 14.98 13.25 -4.93
C SER A 17 16.02 14.23 -5.47
N THR A 18 15.80 14.73 -6.70
CA THR A 18 16.69 15.67 -7.38
C THR A 18 15.89 16.86 -7.93
N SER A 19 16.57 17.90 -8.41
CA SER A 19 15.94 19.06 -9.04
C SER A 19 15.32 18.76 -10.41
N SER A 20 15.61 17.60 -11.01
CA SER A 20 15.19 17.22 -12.36
C SER A 20 13.75 16.67 -12.45
N GLY A 21 13.00 16.71 -11.36
CA GLY A 21 11.64 16.18 -11.27
C GLY A 21 11.58 14.74 -10.74
N ILE A 22 10.39 14.16 -10.76
CA ILE A 22 10.13 12.83 -10.19
C ILE A 22 10.53 11.75 -11.19
N THR A 23 11.45 10.90 -10.78
CA THR A 23 11.90 9.75 -11.58
C THR A 23 11.05 8.50 -11.31
N VAL A 24 11.18 7.48 -12.16
CA VAL A 24 10.62 6.14 -11.88
C VAL A 24 11.24 5.54 -10.61
N GLY A 25 12.52 5.82 -10.35
CA GLY A 25 13.20 5.41 -9.12
C GLY A 25 12.55 6.00 -7.88
N ASP A 26 12.30 7.32 -7.88
CA ASP A 26 11.61 8.02 -6.80
C ASP A 26 10.24 7.40 -6.52
N LEU A 27 9.49 7.13 -7.60
CA LEU A 27 8.18 6.51 -7.54
C LEU A 27 8.25 5.14 -6.87
N LEU A 28 9.05 4.22 -7.39
CA LEU A 28 9.09 2.84 -6.90
C LEU A 28 9.64 2.77 -5.47
N GLN A 29 10.68 3.55 -5.16
CA GLN A 29 11.29 3.55 -3.83
C GLN A 29 10.33 4.08 -2.77
N GLN A 30 9.70 5.24 -3.01
CA GLN A 30 8.82 5.85 -2.01
C GLN A 30 7.48 5.10 -1.90
N LEU A 31 6.98 4.54 -3.00
CA LEU A 31 5.80 3.66 -2.96
C LEU A 31 6.09 2.39 -2.16
N CYS A 32 7.21 1.71 -2.43
CA CYS A 32 7.63 0.53 -1.70
C CYS A 32 7.79 0.84 -0.20
N ALA A 33 8.56 1.88 0.15
CA ALA A 33 8.75 2.29 1.54
C ALA A 33 7.43 2.63 2.25
N ASN A 34 6.47 3.25 1.55
CA ASN A 34 5.15 3.52 2.11
C ASN A 34 4.38 2.23 2.38
N LEU A 35 4.35 1.29 1.44
CA LEU A 35 3.66 0.01 1.57
C LEU A 35 4.29 -0.88 2.65
N GLU A 36 5.61 -0.78 2.84
CA GLU A 36 6.33 -1.51 3.88
C GLU A 36 6.20 -0.90 5.28
N ALA A 37 5.66 0.31 5.41
CA ALA A 37 5.47 0.94 6.71
C ALA A 37 4.38 0.21 7.52
N ASN A 38 4.57 0.19 8.84
CA ASN A 38 3.55 -0.28 9.76
C ASN A 38 2.37 0.70 9.78
N ILE A 39 1.18 0.15 10.00
CA ILE A 39 0.01 0.99 10.25
C ILE A 39 0.02 1.51 11.69
N VAL A 40 -0.72 2.59 11.96
CA VAL A 40 -1.03 3.01 13.33
C VAL A 40 -2.39 2.46 13.78
N PRO A 41 -2.66 2.32 15.08
CA PRO A 41 -3.94 1.76 15.55
C PRO A 41 -5.19 2.47 15.01
N THR A 42 -5.11 3.78 14.78
CA THR A 42 -6.22 4.57 14.23
C THR A 42 -6.52 4.27 12.76
N ASP A 43 -5.56 3.71 12.01
CA ASP A 43 -5.79 3.29 10.62
C ASP A 43 -6.68 2.03 10.57
N TYR A 44 -6.65 1.20 11.62
CA TYR A 44 -7.33 -0.10 11.69
C TYR A 44 -8.61 -0.06 12.54
N ASN A 45 -8.55 0.66 13.66
CA ASN A 45 -9.62 0.79 14.64
C ASN A 45 -10.35 2.13 14.45
N ASN A 46 -11.10 2.22 13.36
CA ASN A 46 -11.97 3.36 13.06
C ASN A 46 -13.33 2.90 12.52
N ASN A 47 -14.22 3.86 12.25
CA ASN A 47 -15.57 3.61 11.76
C ASN A 47 -15.66 3.43 10.24
N VAL A 48 -14.54 3.54 9.52
CA VAL A 48 -14.46 3.38 8.06
C VAL A 48 -14.13 1.94 7.71
N ILE A 49 -13.22 1.31 8.46
CA ILE A 49 -12.82 -0.09 8.26
C ILE A 49 -13.83 -1.01 8.95
N SER A 50 -14.56 -1.78 8.15
CA SER A 50 -15.56 -2.74 8.62
C SER A 50 -14.93 -3.99 9.26
N ALA A 51 -15.75 -4.84 9.89
CA ALA A 51 -15.28 -6.11 10.42
C ALA A 51 -14.77 -7.05 9.30
N GLU A 52 -15.42 -7.02 8.14
CA GLU A 52 -15.02 -7.81 6.96
C GLU A 52 -13.68 -7.31 6.40
N ASP A 53 -13.49 -5.99 6.30
CA ASP A 53 -12.19 -5.41 5.88
C ASP A 53 -11.06 -5.82 6.82
N ARG A 54 -11.31 -5.83 8.14
CA ARG A 54 -10.33 -6.28 9.14
C ARG A 54 -9.96 -7.74 8.96
N GLU A 55 -10.94 -8.60 8.67
CA GLU A 55 -10.68 -10.02 8.39
C GLU A 55 -9.83 -10.19 7.12
N GLN A 56 -10.13 -9.45 6.05
CA GLN A 56 -9.34 -9.48 4.83
C GLN A 56 -7.90 -9.00 5.05
N ILE A 57 -7.70 -7.90 5.80
CA ILE A 57 -6.38 -7.38 6.14
C ILE A 57 -5.61 -8.37 7.02
N ALA A 58 -6.27 -8.99 8.00
CA ALA A 58 -5.65 -10.02 8.84
C ALA A 58 -5.21 -11.23 8.03
N ASN A 59 -6.04 -11.70 7.10
CA ASN A 59 -5.68 -12.80 6.20
C ASN A 59 -4.48 -12.44 5.32
N ALA A 60 -4.43 -11.24 4.76
CA ALA A 60 -3.29 -10.75 3.97
C ALA A 60 -2.00 -10.68 4.80
N TYR A 61 -2.10 -10.18 6.04
CA TYR A 61 -1.00 -10.18 7.00
C TYR A 61 -0.48 -11.61 7.25
N HIS A 62 -1.37 -12.56 7.53
CA HIS A 62 -1.00 -13.94 7.81
C HIS A 62 -0.33 -14.63 6.61
N LEU A 63 -0.86 -14.41 5.40
CA LEU A 63 -0.25 -14.91 4.16
C LEU A 63 1.18 -14.38 4.01
N ARG A 64 1.34 -13.06 4.11
CA ARG A 64 2.67 -12.41 4.00
C ARG A 64 3.67 -12.91 5.04
N VAL A 65 3.23 -13.15 6.28
CA VAL A 65 4.13 -13.64 7.33
C VAL A 65 4.47 -15.12 7.15
N SER A 66 3.56 -15.92 6.60
CA SER A 66 3.84 -17.32 6.29
C SER A 66 4.96 -17.48 5.27
N GLU A 67 5.05 -16.58 4.29
CA GLU A 67 6.12 -16.53 3.30
C GLU A 67 7.46 -16.00 3.87
N SER A 68 7.41 -15.26 4.99
CA SER A 68 8.61 -14.69 5.63
C SER A 68 8.44 -14.59 7.15
N PRO A 69 8.82 -15.63 7.92
CA PRO A 69 8.62 -15.67 9.37
C PRO A 69 9.28 -14.49 10.12
N LYS A 70 10.35 -13.91 9.57
CA LYS A 70 11.01 -12.70 10.11
C LYS A 70 10.11 -11.46 10.11
N SER A 71 9.01 -11.48 9.35
CA SER A 71 8.07 -10.37 9.24
C SER A 71 6.95 -10.39 10.28
N LEU A 72 6.84 -11.46 11.09
CA LEU A 72 5.87 -11.58 12.20
C LEU A 72 6.03 -10.45 13.23
N ALA A 73 7.28 -10.11 13.57
CA ALA A 73 7.58 -9.07 14.56
C ALA A 73 7.20 -7.64 14.10
N ARG A 74 6.88 -7.45 12.81
CA ARG A 74 6.54 -6.13 12.26
C ARG A 74 5.05 -5.82 12.30
N GLY A 75 4.20 -6.81 12.61
CA GLY A 75 2.74 -6.63 12.63
C GLY A 75 2.15 -6.29 11.26
N VAL A 76 0.95 -5.70 11.28
CA VAL A 76 0.23 -5.29 10.08
C VAL A 76 0.91 -4.09 9.43
N ARG A 77 1.10 -4.19 8.11
CA ARG A 77 1.70 -3.18 7.26
C ARG A 77 0.68 -2.62 6.29
N LYS A 78 1.01 -1.47 5.73
CA LYS A 78 0.20 -0.79 4.71
C LYS A 78 -0.09 -1.66 3.50
N ILE A 79 0.84 -2.53 3.09
CA ILE A 79 0.64 -3.49 2.00
C ILE A 79 -0.48 -4.50 2.28
N ASP A 80 -0.78 -4.81 3.55
CA ASP A 80 -1.79 -5.81 3.91
C ASP A 80 -3.21 -5.34 3.57
N PHE A 81 -3.42 -4.02 3.43
CA PHE A 81 -4.67 -3.45 2.94
C PHE A 81 -4.93 -3.74 1.46
N LEU A 82 -3.90 -4.08 0.68
CA LEU A 82 -4.09 -4.45 -0.73
C LEU A 82 -4.64 -5.87 -0.90
N GLY A 83 -4.62 -6.69 0.16
CA GLY A 83 -5.06 -8.07 0.10
C GLY A 83 -4.36 -8.84 -1.02
N PRO A 84 -5.09 -9.49 -1.94
CA PRO A 84 -4.49 -10.19 -3.07
C PRO A 84 -3.96 -9.26 -4.17
N GLN A 85 -4.36 -7.97 -4.20
CA GLN A 85 -4.05 -7.03 -5.29
C GLN A 85 -2.63 -6.43 -5.17
N VAL A 86 -1.61 -7.29 -5.24
CA VAL A 86 -0.21 -6.93 -4.98
C VAL A 86 0.65 -6.80 -6.24
N LEU A 87 0.14 -7.16 -7.42
CA LEU A 87 0.88 -7.01 -8.68
C LEU A 87 0.74 -5.59 -9.24
N PHE A 88 1.77 -4.76 -9.07
CA PHE A 88 1.83 -3.42 -9.64
C PHE A 88 1.89 -3.47 -11.17
N ARG A 89 0.86 -2.94 -11.85
CA ARG A 89 0.80 -2.87 -13.32
C ARG A 89 1.16 -1.51 -13.90
N GLY A 90 1.34 -0.50 -13.04
CA GLY A 90 1.66 0.86 -13.44
C GLY A 90 0.71 1.90 -12.87
N LEU A 91 0.72 3.09 -13.48
CA LEU A 91 -0.08 4.22 -13.05
C LEU A 91 -1.00 4.71 -14.15
N THR A 92 -2.05 5.46 -13.79
CA THR A 92 -2.88 6.19 -14.74
C THR A 92 -3.20 7.57 -14.21
N ARG A 93 -2.94 8.60 -15.02
CA ARG A 93 -3.23 9.99 -14.67
C ARG A 93 -4.74 10.19 -14.62
N THR A 94 -5.22 10.80 -13.54
CA THR A 94 -6.60 11.27 -13.40
C THR A 94 -6.59 12.76 -13.07
N ARG A 95 -7.78 13.38 -12.96
CA ARG A 95 -7.91 14.80 -12.57
C ARG A 95 -7.33 15.06 -11.17
N GLU A 96 -7.63 14.18 -10.23
CA GLU A 96 -7.27 14.32 -8.81
C GLU A 96 -5.84 13.87 -8.48
N GLY A 97 -5.21 13.06 -9.35
CA GLY A 97 -3.94 12.43 -8.98
C GLY A 97 -3.48 11.37 -9.97
N TRP A 98 -2.77 10.38 -9.44
CA TRP A 98 -2.35 9.20 -10.19
C TRP A 98 -2.92 7.95 -9.53
N PHE A 99 -3.69 7.20 -10.30
CA PHE A 99 -4.26 5.93 -9.86
C PHE A 99 -3.22 4.82 -9.97
N ILE A 100 -3.02 4.08 -8.88
CA ILE A 100 -2.18 2.89 -8.85
C ILE A 100 -2.98 1.72 -9.43
N LYS A 101 -2.48 1.10 -10.50
CA LYS A 101 -3.07 -0.12 -11.07
C LYS A 101 -2.43 -1.34 -10.44
N THR A 102 -3.25 -2.18 -9.84
CA THR A 102 -2.86 -3.47 -9.28
C THR A 102 -3.69 -4.59 -9.92
N THR A 103 -3.25 -5.82 -9.75
CA THR A 103 -4.05 -7.03 -10.03
C THR A 103 -3.72 -8.09 -8.99
N SER A 104 -4.61 -9.07 -8.86
CA SER A 104 -4.43 -10.20 -7.96
C SER A 104 -3.31 -11.12 -8.44
N LEU A 105 -2.64 -11.79 -7.48
CA LEU A 105 -1.65 -12.83 -7.77
C LEU A 105 -2.29 -14.12 -8.35
N TYR A 106 -3.63 -14.28 -8.25
CA TYR A 106 -4.43 -15.40 -8.74
C TYR A 106 -5.81 -14.93 -9.21
#